data_AF-A0A1K1YI69-F1
#
_entry.id   AF-A0A1K1YI69-F1
#
_cell.length_a   1.000
_cell.length_b   1.000
_cell.length_c   1.000
_cell.angle_alpha   90.00
_cell.angle_beta   90.00
_cell.angle_gamma   90.00
#
_symmetry.space_group_name_H-M   'P 1'
#
loop_
_entity.id
_entity.type
_entity.pdbx_description
1 polymer ?
#
loop_
_entity_poly.entity_id
_entity_poly.type
_entity_poly.pdbx_seq_one_letter_code
_entity_poly.pdbx_strand_id
1 'polypeptide(L)' 'MIVDDLDTLTKTLATAGAEITTPESTSATGRYLYARRRGGAEVEYVEWVPELVDRIVHA' A
#
# COMPACT_ATOMS: atom_id res chain seq x y z
N MET A 1 -2.72 -4.46 -3.68
CA MET A 1 -3.59 -3.30 -4.00
C MET A 1 -2.70 -2.13 -4.31
N ILE A 2 -2.87 -1.51 -5.47
CA ILE A 2 -2.11 -0.30 -5.82
C ILE A 2 -2.81 0.90 -5.21
N VAL A 3 -2.05 1.78 -4.57
CA VAL A 3 -2.52 3.04 -3.97
C VAL A 3 -1.69 4.22 -4.46
N ASP A 4 -2.25 5.41 -4.32
CA ASP A 4 -1.64 6.69 -4.69
C ASP A 4 -0.74 7.26 -3.60
N ASP A 5 -1.08 7.03 -2.33
CA ASP A 5 -0.33 7.52 -1.16
C ASP A 5 -0.35 6.50 -0.01
N LEU A 6 0.81 5.88 0.24
CA LEU A 6 0.97 4.86 1.29
C LEU A 6 0.90 5.46 2.71
N ASP A 7 1.30 6.72 2.89
CA ASP A 7 1.26 7.40 4.19
C ASP A 7 -0.19 7.67 4.60
N THR A 8 -1.00 8.17 3.66
CA THR A 8 -2.44 8.41 3.87
C THR A 8 -3.19 7.09 4.10
N LEU A 9 -2.86 6.05 3.33
CA LEU A 9 -3.43 4.73 3.55
C LEU A 9 -3.07 4.19 4.95
N THR A 10 -1.82 4.28 5.37
CA THR A 10 -1.36 3.74 6.67
C THR A 10 -2.12 4.37 7.84
N LYS A 11 -2.37 5.69 7.78
CA LYS A 11 -3.22 6.38 8.76
C LYS A 11 -4.65 5.84 8.76
N THR A 12 -5.21 5.62 7.57
CA THR A 12 -6.57 5.06 7.41
C THR A 12 -6.67 3.65 7.98
N LEU A 13 -5.68 2.79 7.71
CA LEU A 13 -5.58 1.43 8.25
C LEU A 13 -5.51 1.44 9.78
N ALA A 14 -4.69 2.32 10.36
CA ALA A 14 -4.59 2.49 11.80
C ALA A 14 -5.94 2.91 12.42
N THR A 15 -6.62 3.91 11.83
CA THR A 15 -7.96 4.34 12.29
C THR A 15 -9.01 3.24 12.16
N ALA A 16 -8.93 2.39 11.14
CA ALA A 16 -9.83 1.26 10.93
C ALA A 16 -9.54 0.03 11.81
N GLY A 17 -8.48 0.08 12.63
CA GLY A 17 -8.07 -1.04 13.48
C GLY A 17 -7.48 -2.22 12.70
N ALA A 18 -6.85 -1.96 11.56
CA ALA A 18 -6.06 -2.95 10.85
C ALA A 18 -4.71 -3.19 11.55
N GLU A 19 -4.16 -4.38 11.36
CA GLU A 19 -2.84 -4.78 11.85
C GLU A 19 -1.83 -4.68 10.70
N ILE A 20 -0.73 -3.94 10.87
CA ILE A 20 0.39 -3.97 9.94
C ILE A 20 1.21 -5.23 10.23
N THR A 21 1.13 -6.22 9.34
CA THR A 21 1.79 -7.53 9.51
C THR A 21 3.20 -7.55 8.91
N THR A 22 3.45 -6.73 7.89
CA THR A 22 4.79 -6.42 7.39
C THR A 22 4.94 -4.90 7.34
N PRO A 23 5.92 -4.32 8.06
CA PRO A 23 6.21 -2.89 8.00
C PRO A 23 6.50 -2.43 6.58
N GLU A 24 6.42 -1.11 6.39
CA GLU A 24 6.78 -0.52 5.11
C GLU A 24 8.20 -0.90 4.68
N SER A 25 8.36 -1.27 3.42
CA SER A 25 9.64 -1.49 2.76
C SER A 25 9.63 -0.95 1.33
N THR A 26 10.81 -0.77 0.76
CA THR A 26 10.99 -0.40 -0.65
C THR A 26 11.26 -1.62 -1.53
N SER A 27 10.94 -1.49 -2.81
CA SER A 27 11.15 -2.47 -3.87
C SER A 27 11.46 -1.75 -5.19
N ALA A 28 11.73 -2.51 -6.26
CA ALA A 28 11.96 -1.94 -7.58
C ALA A 28 10.74 -1.20 -8.18
N THR A 29 9.52 -1.49 -7.73
CA THR A 29 8.29 -0.89 -8.25
C THR A 29 7.76 0.25 -7.39
N GLY A 30 8.38 0.54 -6.24
CA GLY A 30 7.97 1.57 -5.30
C GLY A 30 8.06 1.08 -3.85
N ARG A 31 7.13 1.53 -3.01
CA ARG A 31 7.06 1.15 -1.59
C ARG A 31 5.82 0.32 -1.33
N TYR A 32 5.90 -0.54 -0.33
CA TYR A 32 4.82 -1.45 0.00
C TYR A 32 4.76 -1.78 1.49
N LEU A 33 3.60 -2.24 1.95
CA LEU A 33 3.41 -2.85 3.26
C LEU A 33 2.37 -3.96 3.17
N TYR A 34 2.31 -4.81 4.19
CA TYR A 34 1.23 -5.79 4.32
C TYR A 34 0.40 -5.45 5.55
N ALA A 35 -0.92 -5.44 5.39
CA ALA A 35 -1.82 -5.24 6.51
C ALA A 35 -3.00 -6.20 6.48
N ARG A 36 -3.38 -6.69 7.66
CA ARG A 36 -4.59 -7.46 7.89
C ARG A 36 -5.71 -6.54 8.34
N ARG A 37 -6.76 -6.48 7.53
CA ARG A 37 -7.99 -5.76 7.89
C ARG A 37 -8.63 -6.42 9.11
N ARG A 38 -9.27 -5.64 9.98
CA ARG A 38 -9.98 -6.17 11.17
C ARG A 38 -10.96 -7.27 10.78
N GLY A 39 -10.70 -8.50 11.24
CA GLY A 39 -11.54 -9.68 10.94
C GLY A 39 -11.54 -10.10 9.46
N GLY A 40 -10.60 -9.59 8.66
CA GLY A 40 -10.56 -9.79 7.22
C GLY A 40 -9.22 -10.32 6.73
N ALA A 41 -9.08 -10.38 5.41
CA ALA A 41 -7.88 -10.84 4.75
C ALA A 41 -6.70 -9.87 4.91
N GLU A 42 -5.50 -10.44 4.85
CA GLU A 42 -4.27 -9.70 4.61
C GLU A 42 -4.21 -9.21 3.17
N VAL A 43 -3.73 -7.99 3.00
CA VAL A 43 -3.60 -7.31 1.71
C VAL A 43 -2.22 -6.68 1.66
N GLU A 44 -1.51 -6.90 0.56
CA GLU A 44 -0.35 -6.11 0.19
C GLU A 44 -0.83 -4.78 -0.39
N TYR A 45 -0.31 -3.66 0.11
CA TYR A 45 -0.56 -2.33 -0.42
C TYR A 45 0.73 -1.80 -1.00
N VAL A 46 0.67 -1.30 -2.24
CA VAL A 46 1.83 -0.86 -3.01
C VAL A 46 1.56 0.52 -3.56
N GLU A 47 2.44 1.46 -3.26
CA GLU A 47 2.51 2.74 -3.96
C GLU A 47 3.58 2.63 -5.03
N TRP A 48 3.17 2.81 -6.29
CA TRP A 48 4.07 2.69 -7.43
C TRP A 48 4.93 3.94 -7.62
N VAL A 49 6.13 3.73 -8.15
CA VAL A 49 6.96 4.85 -8.63
C VAL A 49 6.24 5.61 -9.76
N PRO A 50 6.42 6.94 -9.86
CA PRO A 50 5.71 7.77 -10.84
C PRO A 50 5.86 7.28 -12.29
N GLU A 51 7.05 6.80 -12.67
CA GLU A 51 7.33 6.33 -14.03
C GLU A 51 6.44 5.13 -14.41
N LEU A 52 6.07 4.30 -13.43
CA LEU A 52 5.24 3.13 -13.66
C LEU A 52 3.75 3.53 -13.71
N VAL A 53 3.34 4.54 -12.95
CA VAL A 53 2.01 5.15 -13.04
C VAL A 53 1.82 5.80 -14.42
N ASP A 54 2.74 6.63 -14.85
CA ASP A 54 2.71 7.30 -16.16
C ASP A 54 2.61 6.30 -17.31
N ARG A 55 3.39 5.21 -17.23
CA ARG A 55 3.44 4.20 -18.30
C ARG A 55 2.23 3.27 -18.33
N ILE A 56 1.58 2.98 -17.20
CA ILE A 56 0.56 1.91 -17.11
C ILE A 56 -0.84 2.46 -16.88
N VAL A 57 -0.99 3.49 -16.05
CA VAL A 57 -2.29 4.06 -15.67
C VAL A 57 -2.73 5.15 -16.64
N HIS A 58 -1.80 5.97 -17.13
CA HIS A 58 -2.07 7.07 -18.05
C HIS A 58 -1.85 6.73 -19.53
N ALA A 59 -1.68 5.44 -19.86
CA ALA A 59 -1.47 4.94 -21.21
C ALA A 59 -2.73 4.95 -22.08
#